data_AF-A0A7W3JGY6-F1
#
_entry.id   AF-A0A7W3JGY6-F1
#
_cell.length_a   1.000
_cell.length_b   1.000
_cell.length_c   1.000
_cell.angle_alpha   90.00
_cell.angle_beta   90.00
_cell.angle_gamma   90.00
#
_symmetry.space_group_name_H-M   'P 1'
#
loop_
_entity.id
_entity.type
_entity.pdbx_description
1 polymer ?
#
loop_
_entity_poly.entity_id
_entity_poly.type
_entity_poly.pdbx_seq_one_letter_code
_entity_poly.pdbx_strand_id
1 'polypeptide(L)'
;MAVQPDKRSRQARLEADGHNLTERYRVGVYTLQAMAMYTNPRGYEIRCDRPGFPRGYGVSYDAHDGWVVYDGDQRFATRIGPLACLEWFARRHG
;
A
#
# COMPACT_ATOMS: atom_id res chain seq x y z
N MET A 1 22.19 33.59 -17.11
CA MET A 1 22.12 32.35 -17.91
C MET A 1 20.97 31.51 -17.37
N ALA A 2 19.93 31.30 -18.17
CA ALA A 2 18.80 30.45 -17.81
C ALA A 2 19.21 28.97 -17.95
N VAL A 3 19.41 28.28 -16.82
CA VAL A 3 19.61 26.83 -16.80
C VAL A 3 18.27 26.17 -17.16
N GLN A 4 18.31 25.39 -18.24
CA GLN A 4 17.18 24.64 -18.78
C GLN A 4 16.61 23.68 -17.74
N PRO A 5 15.29 23.49 -17.63
CA PRO A 5 14.71 22.50 -16.75
C PRO A 5 15.08 21.09 -17.25
N ASP A 6 15.73 20.34 -16.37
CA ASP A 6 16.19 18.95 -16.54
C ASP A 6 15.16 18.09 -17.30
N LYS A 7 15.54 17.59 -18.48
CA LYS A 7 14.76 16.66 -19.32
C LYS A 7 14.74 15.26 -18.70
N ARG A 8 14.26 15.11 -17.47
CA ARG A 8 13.89 13.78 -16.96
C ARG A 8 12.66 13.31 -17.71
N SER A 9 12.73 12.08 -18.25
CA SER A 9 11.60 11.40 -18.87
C SER A 9 10.36 11.54 -17.98
N ARG A 10 9.19 11.81 -18.57
CA ARG A 10 7.92 11.93 -17.84
C ARG A 10 7.69 10.76 -16.86
N GLN A 11 8.17 9.56 -17.21
CA GLN A 11 8.25 8.37 -16.35
C GLN A 11 9.03 8.64 -15.06
N ALA A 12 10.27 9.13 -15.15
CA ALA A 12 11.13 9.43 -14.00
C ALA A 12 10.61 10.58 -13.12
N ARG A 13 9.77 11.47 -13.65
CA ARG A 13 9.03 12.46 -12.85
C ARG A 13 7.85 11.84 -12.11
N LEU A 14 7.10 10.93 -12.75
CA LEU A 14 6.01 10.17 -12.11
C LEU A 14 6.53 9.22 -11.02
N GLU A 15 7.73 8.66 -11.20
CA GLU A 15 8.42 7.86 -10.19
C GLU A 15 8.94 8.69 -9.01
N ALA A 16 9.29 9.97 -9.25
CA ALA A 16 9.79 10.89 -8.22
C ALA A 16 8.69 11.58 -7.40
N ASP A 17 7.44 11.63 -7.90
CA ASP A 17 6.29 12.29 -7.26
C ASP A 17 5.52 11.40 -6.25
N GLY A 18 5.98 10.17 -5.97
CA GLY A 18 5.48 9.38 -4.84
C GLY A 18 4.44 8.29 -5.14
N HIS A 19 4.46 7.67 -6.33
CA HIS A 19 3.52 6.59 -6.70
C HIS A 19 4.17 5.29 -7.22
N ASN A 20 5.43 5.01 -6.90
CA ASN A 20 6.05 3.72 -7.20
C ASN A 20 5.62 2.63 -6.20
N LEU A 21 4.32 2.37 -6.12
CA LEU A 21 3.75 1.29 -5.35
C LEU A 21 3.88 -0.02 -6.13
N THR A 22 4.59 -0.98 -5.57
CA THR A 22 4.73 -2.34 -6.11
C THR A 22 3.88 -3.31 -5.31
N GLU A 23 3.22 -4.25 -5.99
CA GLU A 23 2.57 -5.38 -5.35
C GLU A 23 3.59 -6.18 -4.54
N ARG A 24 3.28 -6.42 -3.27
CA ARG A 24 4.09 -7.24 -2.35
C ARG A 24 3.38 -8.54 -2.00
N TYR A 25 2.06 -8.49 -1.85
CA TYR A 25 1.22 -9.64 -1.54
C TYR A 25 -0.10 -9.56 -2.28
N ARG A 26 -0.71 -10.72 -2.55
CA ARG A 26 -2.02 -10.83 -3.20
C ARG A 26 -2.84 -11.95 -2.57
N VAL A 27 -4.12 -11.67 -2.34
CA VAL A 27 -5.12 -12.63 -1.87
C VAL A 27 -6.39 -12.39 -2.68
N GLY A 28 -6.64 -13.27 -3.66
CA GLY A 28 -7.76 -13.13 -4.59
C GLY A 28 -7.68 -11.82 -5.37
N VAL A 29 -8.73 -11.00 -5.25
CA VAL A 29 -8.84 -9.67 -5.89
C VAL A 29 -8.18 -8.55 -5.09
N TYR A 30 -7.65 -8.83 -3.90
CA TYR A 30 -7.04 -7.84 -3.02
C TYR A 30 -5.51 -7.94 -3.08
N THR A 31 -4.85 -6.79 -3.12
CA THR A 31 -3.39 -6.69 -3.17
C THR A 31 -2.89 -5.74 -2.10
N LEU A 32 -1.73 -6.08 -1.50
CA LEU A 32 -0.96 -5.13 -0.70
C LEU A 32 0.14 -4.55 -1.55
N GLN A 33 0.16 -3.23 -1.63
CA GLN A 33 1.18 -2.49 -2.33
C GLN A 33 1.98 -1.63 -1.37
N ALA A 34 3.28 -1.51 -1.60
CA ALA A 34 4.14 -0.63 -0.84
C ALA A 34 5.18 0.01 -1.77
N MET A 35 5.80 1.11 -1.33
CA MET A 35 6.79 1.80 -2.16
C MET A 35 7.94 0.85 -2.51
N ALA A 36 8.33 0.86 -3.78
CA ALA A 36 9.37 -0.01 -4.33
C ALA A 36 10.70 0.13 -3.57
N MET A 37 11.04 1.36 -3.15
CA MET A 37 12.28 1.68 -2.45
C MET A 37 12.39 1.04 -1.05
N TYR A 38 11.26 0.67 -0.43
CA TYR A 38 11.28 0.04 0.88
C TYR A 38 11.43 -1.47 0.75
N THR A 39 12.60 -1.98 1.15
CA THR A 39 12.86 -3.42 1.25
C THR A 39 12.01 -4.08 2.34
N ASN A 40 11.83 -3.40 3.47
CA ASN A 40 10.97 -3.83 4.58
C ASN A 40 9.95 -2.73 4.89
N PRO A 41 8.89 -2.59 4.09
CA PRO A 41 7.89 -1.55 4.30
C PRO A 41 7.15 -1.79 5.61
N ARG A 42 6.94 -0.72 6.39
CA ARG A 42 6.10 -0.71 7.61
C ARG A 42 4.67 -0.26 7.35
N GLY A 43 4.34 0.02 6.10
CA GLY A 43 3.02 0.46 5.66
C GLY A 43 2.75 -0.05 4.26
N TYR A 44 1.53 -0.51 4.05
CA TYR A 44 1.02 -1.06 2.79
C TYR A 44 -0.35 -0.46 2.52
N GLU A 45 -0.63 -0.21 1.26
CA GLU A 45 -1.97 0.15 0.77
C GLU A 45 -2.68 -1.12 0.31
N ILE A 46 -3.94 -1.29 0.73
CA ILE A 46 -4.79 -2.35 0.20
C ILE A 46 -5.46 -1.82 -1.07
N ARG A 47 -5.25 -2.51 -2.18
CA ARG A 47 -5.98 -2.31 -3.43
C ARG A 47 -6.89 -3.48 -3.71
N CYS A 48 -7.92 -3.23 -4.51
CA CYS A 48 -8.83 -4.24 -5.00
C CYS A 48 -9.02 -4.04 -6.50
N ASP A 49 -9.03 -5.13 -7.26
CA ASP A 49 -9.27 -5.09 -8.71
C ASP A 49 -10.74 -4.80 -9.05
N ARG A 50 -11.65 -4.88 -8.07
CA ARG A 50 -13.08 -4.61 -8.27
C ARG A 50 -13.30 -3.10 -8.49
N PRO A 51 -14.02 -2.69 -9.55
CA PRO A 51 -14.33 -1.28 -9.78
C PRO A 51 -15.20 -0.72 -8.65
N GLY A 52 -14.92 0.51 -8.24
CA GLY A 52 -15.68 1.19 -7.16
C GLY A 52 -15.29 0.80 -5.74
N PHE A 53 -14.26 -0.03 -5.54
CA PHE A 53 -13.75 -0.34 -4.21
C PHE A 53 -13.21 0.94 -3.52
N PRO A 54 -13.56 1.20 -2.25
CA PRO A 54 -13.13 2.40 -1.56
C PRO A 54 -11.60 2.47 -1.47
N ARG A 55 -11.05 3.66 -1.68
CA ARG A 55 -9.65 3.95 -1.35
C ARG A 55 -9.60 4.37 0.12
N GLY A 56 -8.57 3.95 0.84
CA GLY A 56 -8.42 4.27 2.27
C GLY A 56 -8.07 3.07 3.14
N TYR A 57 -8.12 1.86 2.60
CA TYR A 57 -7.68 0.67 3.31
C TYR A 57 -6.15 0.54 3.29
N GLY A 58 -5.58 0.18 4.43
CA GLY A 58 -4.15 0.02 4.57
C GLY A 58 -3.77 -0.97 5.65
N VAL A 59 -2.51 -1.39 5.62
CA VAL A 59 -1.91 -2.21 6.68
C VAL A 59 -0.64 -1.54 7.13
N SER A 60 -0.54 -1.21 8.40
CA SER A 60 0.66 -0.57 8.95
C SER A 60 1.14 -1.30 10.20
N TYR A 61 2.45 -1.28 10.43
CA TYR A 61 3.04 -1.82 11.63
C TYR A 61 2.96 -0.79 12.75
N ASP A 62 2.26 -1.17 13.81
CA ASP A 62 2.23 -0.50 15.11
C ASP A 62 3.19 -1.23 16.07
N ALA A 63 4.02 -0.47 16.80
CA ALA A 63 5.05 -1.06 17.66
C ALA A 63 4.48 -1.76 18.91
N HIS A 64 3.27 -1.39 19.33
CA HIS A 64 2.60 -1.97 20.49
C HIS A 64 1.79 -3.21 20.08
N ASP A 65 1.03 -3.08 18.99
CA ASP A 65 0.05 -4.11 18.60
C ASP A 65 0.60 -5.07 17.52
N GLY A 66 1.56 -4.66 16.69
CA GLY A 66 2.03 -5.41 15.53
C GLY A 66 1.39 -4.93 14.23
N TRP A 67 1.06 -5.82 13.29
CA TRP A 67 0.48 -5.39 12.02
C TRP A 67 -1.02 -5.12 12.16
N VAL A 68 -1.43 -3.90 11.83
CA VAL A 68 -2.81 -3.42 12.01
C VAL A 68 -3.43 -3.11 10.66
N VAL A 69 -4.69 -3.53 10.46
CA VAL A 69 -5.53 -3.17 9.32
C VAL A 69 -6.28 -1.88 9.63
N TYR A 70 -6.25 -0.93 8.69
CA TYR A 70 -6.91 0.36 8.75
C TYR A 70 -7.97 0.50 7.66
N ASP A 71 -9.06 1.20 7.98
CA ASP A 71 -10.03 1.76 7.04
C ASP A 71 -10.12 3.28 7.30
N GLY A 72 -9.40 4.06 6.50
CA GLY A 72 -9.10 5.44 6.85
C GLY A 72 -8.33 5.50 8.17
N ASP A 73 -8.85 6.26 9.14
CA ASP A 73 -8.24 6.41 10.48
C ASP A 73 -8.64 5.31 11.48
N GLN A 74 -9.59 4.43 11.13
CA GLN A 74 -10.10 3.42 12.06
C GLN A 74 -9.25 2.14 12.05
N ARG A 75 -8.88 1.66 13.24
CA ARG A 75 -8.18 0.37 13.44
C ARG A 75 -9.21 -0.77 13.51
N PHE A 76 -9.03 -1.81 12.70
CA PHE A 76 -9.99 -2.92 12.61
C PHE A 76 -9.49 -4.24 13.18
N ALA A 77 -8.24 -4.60 12.91
CA ALA A 77 -7.70 -5.89 13.32
C ALA A 77 -6.18 -5.88 13.39
N THR A 78 -5.65 -6.72 14.28
CA THR A 78 -4.22 -6.91 14.48
C THR A 78 -3.81 -8.35 14.14
N ARG A 79 -2.71 -8.53 13.41
CA ARG A 79 -2.18 -9.84 12.98
C ARG A 79 -0.66 -9.89 13.05
N ILE A 80 -0.13 -11.12 12.94
CA ILE A 80 1.30 -11.42 13.01
C ILE A 80 2.12 -10.86 11.82
N GLY A 81 1.46 -10.51 10.71
CA GLY A 81 2.12 -10.14 9.48
C GLY A 81 1.20 -9.41 8.50
N PRO A 82 1.76 -8.69 7.51
CA PRO A 82 0.98 -7.95 6.54
C PRO A 82 0.13 -8.88 5.66
N LEU A 83 0.65 -10.06 5.29
CA LEU A 83 -0.13 -11.06 4.55
C LEU A 83 -1.33 -11.56 5.37
N ALA A 84 -1.15 -11.87 6.66
CA ALA A 84 -2.23 -12.31 7.53
C ALA A 84 -3.31 -11.22 7.72
N CYS A 85 -2.91 -9.94 7.72
CA CYS A 85 -3.83 -8.81 7.65
C CYS A 85 -4.65 -8.81 6.35
N LEU A 86 -4.01 -9.01 5.20
CA LEU A 86 -4.68 -9.09 3.90
C LEU A 86 -5.64 -10.29 3.81
N GLU A 87 -5.24 -11.46 4.32
CA GLU A 87 -6.10 -12.64 4.35
C GLU A 87 -7.35 -12.43 5.21
N TRP A 88 -7.20 -11.81 6.38
CA TRP A 88 -8.33 -11.44 7.23
C TRP A 88 -9.25 -10.45 6.52
N PHE A 89 -8.66 -9.44 5.87
CA PHE A 89 -9.40 -8.43 5.11
C PHE A 89 -10.22 -9.07 3.98
N ALA A 90 -9.59 -9.95 3.20
CA ALA A 90 -10.22 -10.66 2.10
C ALA A 90 -11.39 -11.54 2.57
N ARG A 91 -11.27 -12.20 3.73
CA ARG A 91 -12.38 -12.98 4.33
C ARG A 91 -13.53 -12.12 4.85
N ARG A 92 -13.25 -10.87 5.24
CA ARG A 92 -14.27 -9.93 5.73
C ARG A 92 -15.08 -9.29 4.60
N HIS A 93 -14.45 -9.07 3.44
CA HIS A 93 -15.03 -8.33 2.30
C HIS A 93 -15.34 -9.19 1.06
N GLY A 94 -14.94 -10.47 1.07
CA GLY A 94 -15.23 -11.47 0.04
C GLY A 94 -16.55 -12.17 0.29
#